data_AF-A0A933EH36-F1
#
_entry.id   AF-A0A933EH36-F1
#
_cell.length_a   1.000
_cell.length_b   1.000
_cell.length_c   1.000
_cell.angle_alpha   90.00
_cell.angle_beta   90.00
_cell.angle_gamma   90.00
#
_symmetry.space_group_name_H-M   'P 1'
#
loop_
_entity.id
_entity.type
_entity.pdbx_description
1 polymer ?
#
loop_
_entity_poly.entity_id
_entity_poly.type
_entity_poly.pdbx_seq_one_letter_code
_entity_poly.pdbx_strand_id
1 'polypeptide(L)'
;SRGYTNEPKRCPPCRQARKAQQNGNGSYGNPSYGTRSYGSSQRQMFPARCAECGKDTQVPFQPRGDRPVYCSDCYRKVRPAKY
;
A
#
# COMPACT_ATOMS: atom_id res chain seq x y z
N SER A 1 0.44 -20.64 -7.26
CA SER A 1 -1.02 -20.36 -7.17
C SER A 1 -1.25 -19.40 -6.01
N ARG A 2 -2.00 -18.29 -6.20
CA ARG A 2 -2.07 -17.16 -5.25
C ARG A 2 -2.93 -17.42 -3.99
N GLY A 3 -2.75 -18.56 -3.30
CA GLY A 3 -3.21 -18.81 -1.93
C GLY A 3 -4.67 -18.46 -1.61
N TYR A 4 -5.58 -18.45 -2.59
CA TYR A 4 -6.96 -18.06 -2.37
C TYR A 4 -7.67 -19.20 -1.62
N THR A 5 -8.00 -18.95 -0.36
CA THR A 5 -8.79 -19.86 0.49
C THR A 5 -10.27 -19.85 0.16
N ASN A 6 -10.73 -18.86 -0.61
CA ASN A 6 -12.12 -18.68 -0.98
C ASN A 6 -12.31 -18.83 -2.48
N GLU A 7 -13.33 -19.59 -2.85
CA GLU A 7 -13.72 -19.71 -4.25
C GLU A 7 -14.26 -18.36 -4.76
N PRO A 8 -13.88 -17.95 -5.98
CA PRO A 8 -14.31 -16.66 -6.48
C PRO A 8 -15.83 -16.58 -6.64
N LYS A 9 -16.44 -15.59 -5.98
CA LYS A 9 -17.87 -15.25 -6.06
C LYS A 9 -18.44 -15.04 -7.47
N ARG A 10 -17.58 -14.97 -8.50
CA ARG A 10 -17.95 -14.76 -9.91
C ARG A 10 -17.11 -15.68 -10.78
N CYS A 11 -17.77 -16.35 -11.73
CA CYS A 11 -17.09 -17.16 -12.73
C CYS A 11 -16.14 -16.31 -13.60
N PRO A 12 -15.12 -16.92 -14.25
CA PRO A 12 -14.18 -16.23 -15.11
C PRO A 12 -14.81 -15.28 -16.15
N PRO A 13 -15.86 -15.65 -16.91
CA PRO A 13 -16.46 -14.74 -17.88
C PRO A 13 -17.14 -13.54 -17.23
N CYS A 14 -17.88 -13.71 -16.12
CA CYS A 14 -18.49 -12.59 -15.39
C CYS A 14 -17.45 -11.64 -14.77
N ARG A 15 -16.28 -12.17 -14.41
CA ARG A 15 -15.16 -11.35 -13.95
C ARG A 15 -14.56 -10.53 -15.11
N GLN A 16 -14.39 -11.15 -16.28
CA GLN A 16 -13.86 -10.48 -17.48
C GLN A 16 -14.81 -9.39 -17.99
N ALA A 17 -16.11 -9.69 -18.10
CA ALA A 17 -17.12 -8.72 -18.53
C ALA A 17 -17.14 -7.47 -17.65
N ARG A 18 -17.04 -7.62 -16.32
CA ARG A 18 -17.00 -6.47 -15.41
C ARG A 18 -15.71 -5.65 -15.54
N LYS A 19 -14.57 -6.31 -15.79
CA LYS A 19 -13.32 -5.61 -16.08
C LYS A 19 -13.41 -4.82 -17.39
N ALA A 20 -14.05 -5.39 -18.41
CA ALA A 20 -14.28 -4.72 -19.69
C ALA A 20 -15.25 -3.53 -19.56
N GLN A 21 -16.29 -3.66 -18.72
CA GLN A 21 -17.21 -2.55 -18.41
C GLN A 21 -16.55 -1.41 -17.63
N GLN A 22 -15.49 -1.69 -16.87
CA GLN A 22 -14.70 -0.68 -16.17
C GLN A 22 -13.71 0.06 -17.09
N ASN A 23 -13.57 -0.35 -18.36
CA ASN A 23 -12.57 0.18 -19.29
C ASN A 23 -12.94 1.54 -19.92
N GLY A 24 -13.95 2.24 -19.38
CA GLY A 24 -14.30 3.60 -19.80
C GLY A 24 -13.37 4.70 -19.27
N ASN A 25 -12.44 4.38 -18.36
CA ASN A 25 -11.37 5.28 -17.95
C ASN A 25 -10.26 4.48 -17.22
N GLY A 26 -9.12 4.23 -17.88
CA GLY A 26 -7.97 3.63 -17.19
C GLY A 26 -6.94 2.95 -18.07
N SER A 27 -6.09 3.79 -18.65
CA SER A 27 -4.78 3.50 -19.24
C SER A 27 -4.03 2.33 -18.59
N TYR A 28 -3.36 1.54 -19.42
CA TYR A 28 -2.38 0.51 -19.09
C TYR A 28 -1.33 1.05 -18.10
N GLY A 29 -1.58 0.87 -16.80
CA GLY A 29 -0.71 1.38 -15.76
C GLY A 29 -0.90 0.61 -14.48
N ASN A 30 0.08 -0.23 -14.15
CA ASN A 30 0.22 -0.92 -12.89
C ASN A 30 0.21 0.10 -11.73
N PRO A 31 -0.80 0.14 -10.84
CA PRO A 31 -0.72 0.93 -9.62
C PRO A 31 -0.15 0.05 -8.52
N SER A 32 1.13 -0.28 -8.63
CA SER A 32 1.96 -0.70 -7.51
C SER A 32 2.28 0.52 -6.65
N TYR A 33 1.21 1.16 -6.14
CA TYR A 33 1.07 2.11 -5.03
C TYR A 33 -0.37 2.62 -5.18
N GLY A 34 -1.28 2.06 -4.40
CA GLY A 34 -2.71 2.08 -4.70
C GLY A 34 -3.33 3.47 -4.79
N THR A 35 -3.80 3.80 -5.99
CA THR A 35 -4.91 4.74 -6.18
C THR A 35 -6.19 4.05 -5.75
N ARG A 36 -6.57 4.21 -4.48
CA ARG A 36 -7.93 4.00 -3.99
C ARG A 36 -8.56 5.37 -3.81
N SER A 37 -9.16 5.87 -4.88
CA SER A 37 -9.98 7.07 -4.83
C SER A 37 -11.31 6.74 -4.13
N TYR A 38 -11.29 6.85 -2.80
CA TYR A 38 -12.49 7.03 -1.98
C TYR A 38 -12.09 7.94 -0.82
N GLY A 39 -12.23 9.25 -1.02
CA GLY A 39 -11.93 10.28 -0.01
C GLY A 39 -10.45 10.65 0.07
N SER A 40 -10.05 11.69 -0.67
CA SER A 40 -8.79 12.40 -0.49
C SER A 40 -8.80 13.20 0.82
N SER A 41 -8.94 12.53 1.96
CA SER A 41 -8.42 13.09 3.20
C SER A 41 -6.91 13.04 3.06
N GLN A 42 -6.28 14.21 2.94
CA GLN A 42 -4.83 14.35 3.01
C GLN A 42 -4.38 13.58 4.25
N ARG A 43 -3.70 12.43 4.07
CA ARG A 43 -3.25 11.63 5.21
C ARG A 43 -2.33 12.53 6.04
N GLN A 44 -2.73 12.83 7.27
CA GLN A 44 -1.90 13.63 8.16
C GLN A 44 -0.56 12.93 8.35
N MET A 45 0.51 13.65 8.02
CA MET A 45 1.88 13.19 8.21
C MET A 45 2.37 13.70 9.56
N PHE A 46 2.99 12.82 10.34
CA PHE A 46 3.55 13.14 11.64
C PHE A 46 5.07 13.16 11.56
N PRO A 47 5.75 14.18 12.14
CA PRO A 47 7.20 14.19 12.22
C PRO A 47 7.68 13.09 13.17
N ALA A 48 8.80 12.46 12.82
CA ALA A 48 9.44 11.44 13.62
C ALA A 48 10.95 11.42 13.36
N ARG A 49 11.74 10.87 14.30
CA ARG A 49 13.17 10.62 14.09
C ARG A 49 13.43 9.15 13.78
N CYS A 50 14.27 8.90 12.79
CA CYS A 50 14.69 7.54 12.45
C CYS A 50 15.57 6.94 13.56
N ALA A 51 15.20 5.76 14.05
CA ALA A 51 15.93 5.07 15.12
C ALA A 51 17.31 4.52 14.69
N GLU A 52 17.55 4.32 13.38
CA GLU A 52 18.83 3.79 12.87
C GLU A 52 19.82 4.91 12.50
N CYS A 53 19.36 5.96 11.81
CA CYS A 53 20.25 7.00 11.27
C CYS A 53 20.03 8.39 11.86
N GLY A 54 19.06 8.57 12.76
CA GLY A 54 18.79 9.85 13.46
C GLY A 54 18.15 10.96 12.62
N LYS A 55 17.97 10.76 11.31
CA LYS A 55 17.38 11.78 10.41
C LYS A 55 15.89 12.01 10.71
N ASP A 56 15.45 13.24 10.55
CA ASP A 56 14.03 13.60 10.62
C ASP A 56 13.28 13.02 9.41
N THR A 57 12.11 12.45 9.65
CA THR A 57 11.26 11.80 8.64
C THR A 57 9.79 12.03 8.96
N GLN A 58 8.91 11.68 8.02
CA GLN A 58 7.47 11.80 8.19
C GLN A 58 6.79 10.45 8.00
N VAL A 59 5.83 10.15 8.86
CA VAL A 59 5.08 8.89 8.85
C VAL A 59 3.56 9.14 8.84
N PRO A 60 2.76 8.25 8.22
CA PRO A 60 1.30 8.42 8.12
C PRO A 60 0.56 7.98 9.39
N PHE A 61 1.27 7.75 10.50
CA PHE A 61 0.74 7.32 11.79
C PHE A 61 1.44 8.11 12.89
N GLN A 62 0.74 8.40 13.98
CA GLN A 62 1.35 9.08 15.12
C GLN A 62 2.34 8.13 15.82
N PRO A 63 3.62 8.50 15.95
CA PRO A 63 4.58 7.71 16.72
C PRO A 63 4.16 7.63 18.19
N ARG A 64 4.04 6.41 18.73
CA ARG A 64 3.63 6.19 20.13
C ARG A 64 4.81 5.91 21.08
N GLY A 65 6.03 5.83 20.56
CA GLY A 65 7.26 5.59 21.34
C GLY A 65 7.49 4.13 21.75
N ASP A 66 6.51 3.26 21.57
CA ASP A 66 6.56 1.82 21.79
C ASP A 66 7.37 1.07 20.72
N ARG A 67 7.39 1.60 19.49
CA ARG A 67 8.02 0.97 18.32
C ARG A 67 8.99 1.93 17.64
N PRO A 68 10.16 1.46 17.16
CA PRO A 68 11.10 2.30 16.44
C PRO A 68 10.50 2.76 15.12
N VAL A 69 10.65 4.06 14.84
CA VAL A 69 10.34 4.63 13.53
C VAL A 69 11.59 4.58 12.66
N TYR A 70 11.43 4.17 11.41
CA TYR A 70 12.52 4.13 10.43
C TYR A 70 12.18 5.01 9.23
N CYS A 71 13.19 5.70 8.68
CA CYS A 71 13.05 6.33 7.38
C CYS A 71 12.91 5.25 6.29
N SER A 72 12.45 5.65 5.10
CA SER A 72 12.24 4.74 3.97
C SER A 72 13.45 3.86 3.66
N ASP A 73 14.68 4.40 3.75
CA ASP A 73 15.90 3.67 3.43
C ASP A 73 16.24 2.62 4.49
N CYS A 74 16.20 3.01 5.77
CA CYS A 74 16.41 2.11 6.91
C CYS A 74 15.33 1.03 6.97
N TYR A 75 14.06 1.39 6.73
CA TYR A 75 12.96 0.43 6.67
C TYR A 75 13.17 -0.66 5.62
N ARG A 76 13.77 -0.32 4.46
CA ARG A 76 14.07 -1.31 3.42
C ARG A 76 15.11 -2.35 3.86
N LYS A 77 16.01 -2.01 4.79
CA LYS A 77 17.02 -2.93 5.32
C LYS A 77 16.45 -3.87 6.37
N VAL A 78 15.58 -3.35 7.24
CA VAL A 78 15.01 -4.13 8.36
C VAL A 78 13.74 -4.90 7.98
N ARG A 79 13.05 -4.53 6.90
CA ARG A 79 11.84 -5.25 6.48
C ARG A 79 12.23 -6.68 6.02
N PRO A 80 11.52 -7.72 6.48
CA PRO A 80 11.74 -9.06 5.97
C PRO A 80 11.41 -9.12 4.48
N ALA A 81 12.21 -9.87 3.71
CA ALA A 81 11.91 -10.14 2.32
C ALA A 81 10.54 -10.82 2.23
N LYS A 82 9.67 -10.27 1.38
CA LYS A 82 8.39 -10.91 1.04
C LYS A 82 8.74 -12.13 0.19
N TYR A 83 8.55 -13.33 0.74
CA TYR A 83 8.68 -14.59 0.02
C TYR A 83 7.60 -14.77 -1.04
#